data_AF-A0A6S7IKZ2-F1
#
_entry.id   AF-A0A6S7IKZ2-F1
#
_cell.length_a   1.000
_cell.length_b   1.000
_cell.length_c   1.000
_cell.angle_alpha   90.00
_cell.angle_beta   90.00
_cell.angle_gamma   90.00
#
_symmetry.space_group_name_H-M   'P 1'
#
loop_
_entity.id
_entity.type
_entity.pdbx_description
1 polymer ?
#
loop_
_entity_poly.entity_id
_entity_poly.type
_entity_poly.pdbx_seq_one_letter_code
_entity_poly.pdbx_strand_id
1 'polypeptide(L)'
;MSFYKELNNLSTADFYEYSTRTNIKRKAVKSSRELFEVERVISRRNRRGKADYYVKWKNYSSLENTWEPEENLNAAAIRAFENPAPAENMIQDARDSLACGILEQLKSKSMLPTVIPFRHDVFRYFFGGKGEISNERGAVLLEKSDFQICDFRGDWDKIARTL
;
A
#
# COMPACT_ATOMS: atom_id res chain seq x y z
N MET A 1 1.61 -1.49 33.52
CA MET A 1 0.17 -1.13 33.58
C MET A 1 -0.12 -0.23 32.40
N SER A 2 -0.94 -0.71 31.46
CA SER A 2 -1.01 -0.19 30.09
C SER A 2 -1.89 1.07 30.02
N PHE A 3 -1.25 2.24 29.98
CA PHE A 3 -1.87 3.55 29.71
C PHE A 3 -2.69 3.58 28.40
N TYR A 4 -2.44 2.63 27.50
CA TYR A 4 -3.15 2.52 26.22
C TYR A 4 -4.56 1.93 26.33
N LYS A 5 -4.91 1.28 27.45
CA LYS A 5 -6.25 0.70 27.66
C LYS A 5 -7.31 1.77 27.89
N GLU A 6 -6.92 2.91 28.45
CA GLU A 6 -7.83 4.02 28.76
C GLU A 6 -8.14 4.88 27.53
N LEU A 7 -7.23 4.95 26.56
CA LEU A 7 -7.34 5.82 25.38
C LEU A 7 -8.22 5.28 24.26
N ASN A 8 -8.47 3.96 24.22
CA ASN A 8 -9.37 3.37 23.23
C ASN A 8 -10.86 3.63 23.53
N ASN A 9 -11.16 4.19 24.70
CA ASN A 9 -12.51 4.61 25.11
C ASN A 9 -12.74 6.12 24.97
N LEU A 10 -11.73 6.90 24.57
CA LEU A 10 -11.86 8.36 24.46
C LEU A 10 -12.39 8.75 23.07
N SER A 11 -13.49 9.50 23.08
CA SER A 11 -14.17 10.02 21.90
C SER A 11 -13.56 11.35 21.46
N THR A 12 -13.76 11.74 20.19
CA THR A 12 -13.40 13.07 19.68
C THR A 12 -13.97 14.22 20.53
N ALA A 13 -15.08 13.99 21.23
CA ALA A 13 -15.67 14.95 22.16
C ALA A 13 -14.77 15.26 23.38
N ASP A 14 -14.04 14.27 23.88
CA ASP A 14 -13.17 14.42 25.07
C ASP A 14 -11.94 15.31 24.77
N PHE A 15 -11.54 15.40 23.50
CA PHE A 15 -10.46 16.27 23.05
C PHE A 15 -10.87 17.74 22.99
N TYR A 16 -12.14 18.04 22.68
CA TYR A 16 -12.63 19.42 22.65
C TYR A 16 -12.77 19.99 24.07
N GLU A 17 -13.19 19.18 25.04
CA GLU A 17 -13.38 19.61 26.42
C GLU A 17 -12.03 19.95 27.12
N TYR A 18 -10.93 19.31 26.72
CA TYR A 18 -9.59 19.58 27.26
C TYR A 18 -9.07 21.00 26.94
N SER A 19 -9.44 21.55 25.78
CA SER A 19 -8.98 22.88 25.35
C SER A 19 -9.62 24.04 26.13
N THR A 20 -10.74 23.79 26.82
CA THR A 20 -11.55 24.85 27.45
C THR A 20 -11.37 24.94 28.97
N ARG A 21 -10.65 24.01 29.62
CA ARG A 21 -10.45 24.00 31.08
C ARG A 21 -8.99 24.16 31.52
N THR A 22 -8.63 25.43 31.73
CA THR A 22 -7.80 25.97 32.85
C THR A 22 -6.35 25.51 33.05
N ASN A 23 -5.44 26.49 32.92
CA ASN A 23 -4.22 26.75 33.71
C ASN A 23 -3.82 25.72 34.81
N ILE A 24 -2.98 24.74 34.46
CA ILE A 24 -2.16 23.97 35.41
C ILE A 24 -0.70 23.96 34.94
N LYS A 25 0.19 24.66 35.67
CA LYS A 25 1.65 24.54 35.52
C LYS A 25 2.11 23.15 36.01
N ARG A 26 2.45 22.21 35.12
CA ARG A 26 3.24 21.00 35.46
C ARG A 26 4.14 20.56 34.30
N LYS A 27 5.44 20.42 34.62
CA LYS A 27 6.52 19.68 33.96
C LYS A 27 6.31 19.29 32.49
N ALA A 28 7.16 19.84 31.62
CA ALA A 28 7.38 19.38 30.27
C ALA A 28 7.66 17.86 30.22
N VAL A 29 6.62 17.07 29.94
CA VAL A 29 6.76 15.74 29.37
C VAL A 29 6.73 15.94 27.86
N LYS A 30 7.93 16.01 27.29
CA LYS A 30 8.17 16.04 25.84
C LYS A 30 7.81 14.68 25.24
N SER A 31 6.55 14.51 24.82
CA SER A 31 6.18 13.77 23.60
C SER A 31 4.71 14.04 23.27
N SER A 32 4.41 15.22 22.72
CA SER A 32 3.19 15.40 21.96
C SER A 32 3.25 14.45 20.76
N ARG A 33 2.59 13.30 20.85
CA ARG A 33 2.45 12.39 19.70
C ARG A 33 1.46 13.06 18.74
N GLU A 34 2.01 13.73 17.74
CA GLU A 34 1.24 14.37 16.68
C GLU A 34 0.57 13.29 15.83
N LEU A 35 -0.73 13.47 15.54
CA LEU A 35 -1.50 12.58 14.68
C LEU A 35 -1.40 13.08 13.24
N PHE A 36 -1.10 12.17 12.31
CA PHE A 36 -1.00 12.48 10.88
C PHE A 36 -2.02 11.66 10.10
N GLU A 37 -2.62 12.27 9.08
CA GLU A 37 -3.59 11.58 8.23
C GLU A 37 -2.87 10.67 7.22
N VAL A 38 -3.26 9.39 7.21
CA VAL A 38 -2.75 8.40 6.26
C VAL A 38 -3.45 8.56 4.91
N GLU A 39 -2.67 8.75 3.84
CA GLU A 39 -3.19 8.69 2.48
C GLU A 39 -3.31 7.24 2.02
N ARG A 40 -2.27 6.44 2.25
CA ARG A 40 -2.21 5.03 1.87
C ARG A 40 -1.12 4.28 2.61
N VAL A 41 -1.35 3.01 2.86
CA VAL A 41 -0.29 2.06 3.22
C VAL A 41 0.26 1.41 1.93
N ILE A 42 1.57 1.53 1.72
CA ILE A 42 2.26 1.12 0.49
C ILE A 42 2.78 -0.30 0.57
N SER A 43 3.36 -0.68 1.71
CA SER A 43 4.06 -1.96 1.88
C SER A 43 3.98 -2.44 3.32
N ARG A 44 4.22 -3.75 3.52
CA ARG A 44 4.31 -4.40 4.82
C ARG A 44 5.60 -5.21 4.86
N ARG A 45 6.27 -5.20 6.01
CA ARG A 45 7.39 -6.10 6.32
C ARG A 45 7.26 -6.63 7.74
N ASN A 46 7.89 -7.76 8.01
CA ASN A 46 8.03 -8.26 9.37
C ASN A 46 9.42 -7.95 9.90
N ARG A 47 9.50 -7.23 11.02
CA ARG A 47 10.75 -6.91 11.72
C ARG A 47 10.65 -7.36 13.16
N ARG A 48 11.53 -8.30 13.57
CA ARG A 48 11.55 -8.86 14.94
C ARG A 48 10.19 -9.42 15.40
N GLY A 49 9.48 -10.10 14.51
CA GLY A 49 8.17 -10.70 14.80
C GLY A 49 6.99 -9.71 14.85
N LYS A 50 7.23 -8.41 14.62
CA LYS A 50 6.18 -7.39 14.51
C LYS A 50 6.05 -6.93 13.06
N ALA A 51 4.82 -6.59 12.64
CA ALA A 51 4.60 -5.98 11.35
C ALA A 51 4.92 -4.48 11.40
N ASP A 52 5.69 -4.01 10.42
CA ASP A 52 5.83 -2.60 10.09
C ASP A 52 5.15 -2.35 8.74
N TYR A 53 4.59 -1.15 8.59
CA TYR A 53 3.91 -0.68 7.39
C TYR A 53 4.59 0.57 6.84
N TYR A 54 4.82 0.63 5.53
CA TYR A 54 5.36 1.81 4.86
C TYR A 54 4.20 2.72 4.46
N VAL A 55 4.16 3.94 5.00
CA VAL A 55 2.99 4.81 4.94
C VAL A 55 3.24 6.03 4.05
N LYS A 56 2.29 6.32 3.16
CA LYS A 56 2.16 7.60 2.48
C LYS A 56 1.28 8.52 3.32
N TRP A 57 1.83 9.64 3.75
CA TRP A 57 1.12 10.66 4.51
C TRP A 57 0.38 11.63 3.59
N LYS A 58 -0.84 11.99 3.95
CA LYS A 58 -1.67 12.89 3.14
C LYS A 58 -1.10 14.30 3.15
N ASN A 59 -1.03 14.93 1.98
CA ASN A 59 -0.46 16.28 1.76
C ASN A 59 1.07 16.38 2.00
N TYR A 60 1.76 15.26 2.20
CA TYR A 60 3.23 15.22 2.25
C TYR A 60 3.79 14.61 0.96
N SER A 61 5.06 14.89 0.67
CA SER A 61 5.78 14.24 -0.43
C SER A 61 6.00 12.75 -0.14
N SER A 62 6.16 11.92 -1.18
CA SER A 62 6.58 10.53 -1.01
C SER A 62 7.97 10.39 -0.37
N LEU A 63 8.78 11.46 -0.39
CA LEU A 63 10.05 11.53 0.31
C LEU A 63 9.89 11.44 1.84
N GLU A 64 8.73 11.85 2.35
CA GLU A 64 8.43 11.86 3.79
C GLU A 64 7.79 10.54 4.26
N ASN A 65 7.68 9.55 3.38
CA ASN A 65 7.10 8.26 3.74
C ASN A 65 7.97 7.52 4.77
N THR A 66 7.34 6.99 5.81
CA THR A 66 8.03 6.32 6.92
C THR A 66 7.53 4.90 7.13
N TRP A 67 8.35 4.07 7.79
CA TRP A 67 7.95 2.76 8.28
C TRP A 67 7.39 2.91 9.70
N GLU A 68 6.10 2.62 9.86
CA GLU A 68 5.37 2.69 11.12
C GLU A 68 5.03 1.29 11.63
N PRO A 69 5.19 1.00 12.92
CA PRO A 69 4.74 -0.27 13.50
C PRO A 69 3.22 -0.41 13.37
N GLU A 70 2.71 -1.65 13.33
CA GLU A 70 1.27 -1.94 13.31
C GLU A 70 0.48 -1.19 14.38
N GLU A 71 1.07 -1.07 15.57
CA GLU A 71 0.48 -0.37 16.73
C GLU A 71 0.23 1.14 16.49
N ASN A 72 0.89 1.74 15.48
CA ASN A 72 0.70 3.16 15.11
C ASN A 72 -0.41 3.35 14.07
N LEU A 73 -0.89 2.28 13.42
CA LEU A 73 -1.92 2.36 12.39
C LEU A 73 -3.30 2.00 12.96
N ASN A 74 -4.33 2.65 12.46
CA ASN A 74 -5.70 2.21 12.73
C ASN A 74 -6.06 0.98 11.86
N ALA A 75 -7.04 0.22 12.33
CA ALA A 75 -7.51 -0.98 11.63
C ALA A 75 -8.07 -0.68 10.22
N ALA A 76 -8.57 0.54 9.98
CA ALA A 76 -9.09 0.92 8.66
C ALA A 76 -7.99 1.02 7.60
N ALA A 77 -6.84 1.63 7.95
CA ALA A 77 -5.69 1.75 7.06
C ALA A 77 -5.09 0.38 6.73
N ILE A 78 -5.01 -0.52 7.72
CA ILE A 78 -4.55 -1.90 7.52
C ILE A 78 -5.52 -2.67 6.62
N ARG A 79 -6.83 -2.59 6.87
CA ARG A 79 -7.83 -3.24 6.00
C ARG A 79 -7.77 -2.74 4.56
N ALA A 80 -7.61 -1.44 4.35
CA ALA A 80 -7.49 -0.85 3.02
C ALA A 80 -6.22 -1.31 2.29
N PHE A 81 -5.16 -1.66 3.02
CA PHE A 81 -3.96 -2.28 2.47
C PHE A 81 -4.18 -3.74 2.09
N GLU A 82 -4.76 -4.52 2.98
CA GLU A 82 -4.91 -5.97 2.81
C GLU A 82 -5.96 -6.32 1.75
N ASN A 83 -7.06 -5.57 1.72
CA ASN A 83 -8.15 -5.74 0.76
C ASN A 83 -8.44 -4.39 0.08
N PRO A 84 -7.58 -3.96 -0.87
CA PRO A 84 -7.79 -2.71 -1.57
C PRO A 84 -9.02 -2.79 -2.48
N ALA A 85 -9.77 -1.70 -2.54
CA ALA A 85 -10.85 -1.50 -3.51
C ALA A 85 -10.59 -0.23 -4.33
N PRO A 86 -9.62 -0.26 -5.28
CA PRO A 86 -9.32 0.89 -6.12
C PRO A 86 -10.52 1.25 -7.01
N ALA A 87 -10.59 2.50 -7.45
CA ALA A 87 -11.63 2.93 -8.39
C ALA A 87 -11.47 2.25 -9.76
N GLU A 88 -12.59 1.93 -10.41
CA GLU A 88 -12.61 1.18 -11.68
C GLU A 88 -11.73 1.83 -12.76
N ASN A 89 -11.72 3.16 -12.87
CA ASN A 89 -10.86 3.85 -13.83
C ASN A 89 -9.36 3.59 -13.58
N MET A 90 -8.93 3.54 -12.32
CA MET A 90 -7.53 3.22 -11.98
C MET A 90 -7.17 1.77 -12.32
N ILE A 91 -8.14 0.87 -12.17
CA ILE A 91 -7.99 -0.55 -12.53
C ILE A 91 -7.82 -0.67 -14.05
N GLN A 92 -8.67 0.02 -14.82
CA GLN A 92 -8.61 0.02 -16.28
C GLN A 92 -7.30 0.63 -16.80
N ASP A 93 -6.89 1.79 -16.30
CA ASP A 93 -5.65 2.45 -16.71
C ASP A 93 -4.42 1.56 -16.47
N ALA A 94 -4.38 0.86 -15.34
CA ALA A 94 -3.29 -0.06 -14.99
C ALA A 94 -3.33 -1.34 -15.83
N ARG A 95 -4.53 -1.87 -16.10
CA ARG A 95 -4.75 -3.03 -17.00
C ARG A 95 -4.24 -2.71 -18.40
N ASP A 96 -4.62 -1.56 -18.95
CA ASP A 96 -4.22 -1.13 -20.29
C ASP A 96 -2.71 -0.87 -20.35
N SER A 97 -2.15 -0.18 -19.36
CA SER A 97 -0.70 0.05 -19.26
C SER A 97 0.10 -1.25 -19.19
N LEU A 98 -0.39 -2.23 -18.43
CA LEU A 98 0.22 -3.54 -18.31
C LEU A 98 0.13 -4.33 -19.61
N ALA A 99 -1.04 -4.35 -20.24
CA ALA A 99 -1.26 -5.05 -21.51
C ALA A 99 -0.38 -4.46 -22.62
N CYS A 100 -0.35 -3.13 -22.75
CA CYS A 100 0.52 -2.44 -23.72
C CYS A 100 1.99 -2.75 -23.47
N GLY A 101 2.48 -2.61 -22.24
CA GLY A 101 3.89 -2.87 -21.92
C GLY A 101 4.33 -4.31 -22.22
N ILE A 102 3.49 -5.30 -21.88
CA ILE A 102 3.77 -6.70 -22.19
C ILE A 102 3.77 -6.93 -23.71
N LEU A 103 2.77 -6.42 -24.43
CA LEU A 103 2.67 -6.60 -25.88
C LEU A 103 3.83 -5.94 -26.63
N GLU A 104 4.24 -4.74 -26.22
CA GLU A 104 5.39 -4.03 -26.77
C GLU A 104 6.68 -4.80 -26.57
N GLN A 105 6.89 -5.33 -25.37
CA GLN A 105 8.07 -6.15 -25.08
C GLN A 105 8.11 -7.40 -25.96
N LEU A 106 7.00 -8.13 -26.05
CA LEU A 106 6.90 -9.33 -26.88
C LEU A 106 7.12 -9.04 -28.37
N LYS A 107 6.57 -7.93 -28.88
CA LYS A 107 6.75 -7.49 -30.28
C LYS A 107 8.18 -7.08 -30.58
N SER A 108 8.86 -6.42 -29.65
CA SER A 108 10.22 -5.91 -29.85
C SER A 108 11.28 -7.02 -29.92
N LYS A 109 10.97 -8.23 -29.40
CA LYS A 109 11.94 -9.31 -29.17
C LYS A 109 13.15 -8.87 -28.32
N SER A 110 13.05 -7.73 -27.64
CA SER A 110 14.07 -7.20 -26.74
C SER A 110 14.21 -8.09 -25.51
N MET A 111 15.42 -8.22 -25.01
CA MET A 111 15.72 -8.89 -23.73
C MET A 111 15.88 -7.87 -22.59
N LEU A 112 15.75 -6.57 -22.86
CA LEU A 112 15.84 -5.54 -21.84
C LEU A 112 14.55 -5.49 -21.00
N PRO A 113 14.64 -5.27 -19.67
CA PRO A 113 13.44 -5.15 -18.84
C PRO A 113 12.55 -3.96 -19.22
N THR A 114 11.24 -4.18 -19.22
CA THR A 114 10.23 -3.11 -19.31
C THR A 114 9.84 -2.64 -17.92
N VAL A 115 9.76 -1.33 -17.71
CA VAL A 115 9.24 -0.76 -16.46
C VAL A 115 7.80 -0.32 -16.67
N ILE A 116 6.88 -0.97 -15.97
CA ILE A 116 5.45 -0.62 -15.99
C ILE A 116 5.09 -0.03 -14.62
N PRO A 117 4.78 1.28 -14.54
CA PRO A 117 4.46 1.91 -13.26
C PRO A 117 3.08 1.47 -12.77
N PHE A 118 2.97 1.23 -11.47
CA PHE A 118 1.70 0.90 -10.82
C PHE A 118 1.44 1.80 -9.61
N ARG A 119 0.17 2.13 -9.39
CA ARG A 119 -0.29 2.53 -8.06
C ARG A 119 -0.27 1.30 -7.16
N HIS A 120 0.21 1.46 -5.92
CA HIS A 120 0.43 0.34 -4.99
C HIS A 120 -0.84 -0.44 -4.62
N ASP A 121 -1.98 0.25 -4.47
CA ASP A 121 -3.28 -0.37 -4.21
C ASP A 121 -3.78 -1.18 -5.40
N VAL A 122 -3.59 -0.69 -6.62
CA VAL A 122 -3.96 -1.42 -7.85
C VAL A 122 -3.05 -2.64 -8.06
N PHE A 123 -1.74 -2.48 -7.82
CA PHE A 123 -0.82 -3.62 -7.85
C PHE A 123 -1.22 -4.69 -6.84
N ARG A 124 -1.54 -4.30 -5.60
CA ARG A 124 -1.98 -5.22 -4.56
C ARG A 124 -3.35 -5.83 -4.87
N TYR A 125 -4.24 -5.11 -5.55
CA TYR A 125 -5.50 -5.65 -6.04
C TYR A 125 -5.28 -6.75 -7.10
N PHE A 126 -4.37 -6.54 -8.06
CA PHE A 126 -4.07 -7.54 -9.09
C PHE A 126 -3.25 -8.72 -8.59
N PHE A 127 -2.19 -8.45 -7.81
CA PHE A 127 -1.14 -9.42 -7.53
C PHE A 127 -0.90 -9.65 -6.04
N GLY A 128 -1.81 -9.17 -5.17
CA GLY A 128 -1.71 -9.35 -3.73
C GLY A 128 -1.65 -10.81 -3.33
N GLY A 129 -0.50 -11.25 -2.80
CA GLY A 129 -0.29 -12.64 -2.40
C GLY A 129 -0.17 -13.63 -3.56
N LYS A 130 0.10 -13.13 -4.78
CA LYS A 130 0.35 -13.93 -5.98
C LYS A 130 1.84 -14.04 -6.27
N GLY A 131 2.19 -15.04 -7.08
CA GLY A 131 3.55 -15.32 -7.50
C GLY A 131 4.44 -16.00 -6.46
N GLU A 132 5.61 -16.42 -6.90
CA GLU A 132 6.63 -17.11 -6.11
C GLU A 132 7.89 -16.26 -5.98
N ILE A 133 8.59 -16.38 -4.85
CA ILE A 133 9.84 -15.65 -4.63
C ILE A 133 10.88 -16.18 -5.63
N SER A 134 11.38 -15.31 -6.50
CA SER A 134 12.42 -15.66 -7.45
C SER A 134 13.78 -15.82 -6.75
N ASN A 135 14.66 -16.60 -7.36
CA ASN A 135 16.07 -16.68 -6.96
C ASN A 135 16.81 -15.34 -7.16
N GLU A 136 16.28 -14.48 -8.02
CA GLU A 136 16.76 -13.11 -8.18
C GLU A 136 16.33 -12.24 -7.00
N ARG A 137 17.30 -11.52 -6.40
CA ARG A 137 17.08 -10.76 -5.17
C ARG A 137 15.93 -9.78 -5.31
N GLY A 138 14.88 -10.01 -4.51
CA GLY A 138 13.74 -9.11 -4.39
C GLY A 138 12.73 -9.17 -5.54
N ALA A 139 12.86 -10.14 -6.45
CA ALA A 139 11.90 -10.35 -7.52
C ALA A 139 10.86 -11.41 -7.13
N VAL A 140 9.64 -11.25 -7.68
CA VAL A 140 8.55 -12.22 -7.59
C VAL A 140 8.24 -12.68 -9.00
N LEU A 141 8.23 -13.98 -9.22
CA LEU A 141 7.83 -14.59 -10.48
C LEU A 141 6.31 -14.74 -10.49
N LEU A 142 5.65 -14.15 -11.49
CA LEU A 142 4.21 -14.27 -11.71
C LEU A 142 3.95 -15.23 -12.86
N GLU A 143 3.06 -16.20 -12.66
CA GLU A 143 2.62 -17.13 -13.69
C GLU A 143 1.36 -16.65 -14.40
N LYS A 144 0.99 -17.27 -15.52
CA LYS A 144 -0.21 -16.91 -16.30
C LYS A 144 -1.48 -16.88 -15.44
N SER A 145 -1.62 -17.77 -14.47
CA SER A 145 -2.78 -17.80 -13.55
C SER A 145 -2.85 -16.58 -12.62
N ASP A 146 -1.73 -15.92 -12.33
CA ASP A 146 -1.72 -14.74 -11.46
C ASP A 146 -2.33 -13.51 -12.13
N PHE A 147 -2.41 -13.50 -13.47
CA PHE A 147 -3.01 -12.43 -14.26
C PHE A 147 -4.53 -12.59 -14.47
N GLN A 148 -5.17 -13.58 -13.85
CA GLN A 148 -6.61 -13.81 -14.01
C GLN A 148 -7.46 -12.58 -13.63
N ILE A 149 -7.08 -11.87 -12.57
CA ILE A 149 -7.79 -10.65 -12.10
C ILE A 149 -7.63 -9.50 -13.10
N CYS A 150 -6.52 -9.47 -13.83
CA CYS A 150 -6.28 -8.44 -14.84
C CYS A 150 -7.27 -8.53 -16.01
N ASP A 151 -7.99 -9.64 -16.21
CA ASP A 151 -9.02 -9.81 -17.26
C ASP A 151 -8.57 -9.23 -18.62
N PHE A 152 -7.36 -9.58 -19.04
CA PHE A 152 -6.90 -9.20 -20.36
C PHE A 152 -7.85 -9.80 -21.40
N ARG A 153 -8.18 -9.02 -22.45
CA ARG A 153 -9.00 -9.51 -23.57
C ARG A 153 -8.51 -10.90 -24.00
N GLY A 154 -9.46 -11.82 -24.19
CA GLY A 154 -9.16 -13.21 -24.56
C GLY A 154 -8.17 -13.31 -25.72
N ASP A 155 -7.26 -14.28 -25.63
CA ASP A 155 -6.20 -14.56 -26.62
C ASP A 155 -5.04 -13.54 -26.70
N TRP A 156 -4.88 -12.64 -25.73
CA TRP A 156 -3.75 -11.71 -25.66
C TRP A 156 -2.37 -12.39 -25.77
N ASP A 157 -2.24 -13.61 -25.24
CA ASP A 157 -1.01 -14.42 -25.26
C ASP A 157 -0.81 -15.20 -26.57
N LYS A 158 -1.87 -15.34 -27.38
CA LYS A 158 -1.80 -15.95 -28.72
C LYS A 158 -1.39 -14.93 -29.78
N ILE A 159 -1.75 -13.66 -29.61
CA ILE A 159 -1.35 -12.56 -30.52
C ILE A 159 0.19 -12.48 -30.61
N ALA A 160 0.90 -12.78 -29.53
CA ALA A 160 2.36 -12.83 -29.50
C ALA A 160 2.97 -13.99 -30.33
N ARG A 161 2.20 -15.03 -30.68
CA ARG A 161 2.69 -16.19 -31.44
C ARG A 161 2.56 -16.02 -32.96
N THR A 162 1.83 -15.00 -33.42
CA THR A 162 1.57 -14.74 -34.85
C THR A 162 2.49 -13.65 -35.43
N LEU A 163 3.49 -13.17 -34.67
CA LEU A 163 4.52 -12.16 -35.04
C LEU A 163 5.94 -12.71 -34.80
#